data_AF-A0A2V5PP82-F1
#
_entry.id   AF-A0A2V5PP82-F1
#
_cell.length_a   1.000
_cell.length_b   1.000
_cell.length_c   1.000
_cell.angle_alpha   90.00
_cell.angle_beta   90.00
_cell.angle_gamma   90.00
#
_symmetry.space_group_name_H-M   'P 1'
#
loop_
_entity.id
_entity.type
_entity.pdbx_description
1 polymer ?
#
loop_
_entity_poly.entity_id
_entity_poly.type
_entity_poly.pdbx_seq_one_letter_code
_entity_poly.pdbx_strand_id
1 'polypeptide(L)'
;MPGGNTLICSGADGRIFEVTREGKIVWEYWDPYSGKVRAADGGQPQPVGKHTYAVFRAAKIPPEHPALAGRKLRPIEPQPQAVGEADAK
;
A
#
# COMPACT_ATOMS: atom_id res chain seq x y z
N MET A 1 -9.00 15.73 3.96
CA MET A 1 -7.65 15.51 4.53
C MET A 1 -6.88 16.83 4.54
N PRO A 2 -5.90 17.03 5.43
CA PRO A 2 -4.97 18.16 5.33
C PRO A 2 -4.34 18.15 3.93
N GLY A 3 -4.43 19.26 3.19
CA GLY A 3 -3.98 19.37 1.79
C GLY A 3 -5.04 19.11 0.70
N GLY A 4 -6.25 18.63 1.05
CA GLY A 4 -7.37 18.51 0.12
C GLY A 4 -7.33 17.34 -0.87
N ASN A 5 -6.25 16.56 -0.89
CA ASN A 5 -6.13 15.32 -1.64
C ASN A 5 -7.02 14.20 -1.07
N THR A 6 -7.15 13.11 -1.85
CA THR A 6 -7.89 11.88 -1.50
C THR A 6 -6.94 10.68 -1.55
N LEU A 7 -6.87 9.92 -0.46
CA LEU A 7 -6.16 8.63 -0.42
C LEU A 7 -7.14 7.53 -0.83
N ILE A 8 -6.74 6.69 -1.77
CA ILE A 8 -7.55 5.61 -2.33
C ILE A 8 -6.86 4.28 -2.04
N CYS A 9 -7.66 3.30 -1.62
CA CYS A 9 -7.24 1.92 -1.42
C CYS A 9 -7.90 1.05 -2.50
N SER A 10 -7.20 0.74 -3.58
CA SER A 10 -7.65 -0.29 -4.53
C SER A 10 -7.31 -1.65 -3.95
N GLY A 11 -8.16 -2.09 -3.02
CA GLY A 11 -7.84 -3.20 -2.12
C GLY A 11 -7.56 -4.51 -2.85
N ALA A 12 -8.41 -4.87 -3.81
CA ALA A 12 -8.27 -6.11 -4.57
C ALA A 12 -6.99 -6.20 -5.42
N ASP A 13 -6.43 -5.05 -5.80
CA ASP A 13 -5.22 -4.94 -6.63
C ASP A 13 -3.94 -4.81 -5.80
N GLY A 14 -4.06 -4.59 -4.48
CA GLY A 14 -2.89 -4.29 -3.64
C GLY A 14 -2.30 -2.89 -3.88
N ARG A 15 -3.08 -1.95 -4.41
CA ARG A 15 -2.61 -0.60 -4.79
C ARG A 15 -3.18 0.46 -3.87
N ILE A 16 -2.32 1.35 -3.37
CA ILE A 16 -2.70 2.50 -2.55
C ILE A 16 -2.11 3.75 -3.20
N PHE A 17 -2.92 4.78 -3.42
CA PHE A 17 -2.45 5.99 -4.09
C PHE A 17 -3.20 7.23 -3.62
N GLU A 18 -2.55 8.39 -3.69
CA GLU A 18 -3.11 9.68 -3.31
C GLU A 18 -3.31 10.55 -4.56
N VAL A 19 -4.50 11.14 -4.69
CA VAL A 19 -4.87 11.99 -5.83
C VAL A 19 -5.19 13.42 -5.40
N THR A 20 -4.86 14.39 -6.26
CA THR A 20 -5.37 15.76 -6.13
C THR A 20 -6.86 15.84 -6.48
N ARG A 21 -7.50 16.99 -6.23
CA ARG A 21 -8.91 17.22 -6.63
C ARG A 21 -9.13 17.15 -8.13
N GLU A 22 -8.11 17.45 -8.91
CA GLU A 22 -8.08 17.37 -10.37
C GLU A 22 -7.78 15.95 -10.87
N GLY A 23 -7.66 14.97 -9.96
CA GLY A 23 -7.45 13.56 -10.30
C GLY A 23 -6.00 13.18 -10.63
N LYS A 24 -5.02 14.04 -10.33
CA LYS A 24 -3.60 13.71 -10.55
C LYS A 24 -3.06 12.84 -9.43
N ILE A 25 -2.43 11.71 -9.75
CA ILE A 25 -1.72 10.87 -8.78
C ILE A 25 -0.45 11.62 -8.33
N VAL A 26 -0.29 11.82 -7.03
CA VAL A 26 0.87 12.51 -6.42
C VAL A 26 1.70 11.61 -5.53
N TRP A 27 1.17 10.42 -5.19
CA TRP A 27 1.89 9.38 -4.45
C TRP A 27 1.24 8.04 -4.77
N GLU A 28 2.06 6.98 -4.82
CA GLU A 28 1.61 5.62 -5.12
C GLU A 28 2.46 4.59 -4.39
N TYR A 29 1.81 3.50 -3.98
CA TYR A 29 2.40 2.32 -3.39
C TYR A 29 1.68 1.07 -3.86
N TRP A 30 2.45 0.03 -4.17
CA TRP A 30 1.97 -1.31 -4.46
C TRP A 30 2.44 -2.25 -3.36
N ASP A 31 1.54 -3.07 -2.83
CA ASP A 31 1.85 -4.04 -1.79
C ASP A 31 2.80 -5.12 -2.35
N PRO A 32 4.05 -5.22 -1.85
CA PRO A 32 4.99 -6.24 -2.30
C PRO A 32 4.76 -7.59 -1.61
N TYR A 33 3.87 -7.67 -0.62
CA TYR A 33 3.76 -8.80 0.27
C TYR A 33 2.63 -9.74 -0.15
N SER A 34 2.99 -10.80 -0.89
CA SER A 34 2.14 -11.99 -1.00
C SER A 34 2.95 -13.27 -1.19
N GLY A 35 2.28 -14.44 -1.08
CA GLY A 35 2.82 -15.72 -1.55
C GLY A 35 3.84 -16.44 -0.66
N LYS A 36 4.42 -15.80 0.37
CA LYS A 36 5.30 -16.46 1.35
C LYS A 36 4.66 -16.72 2.72
N VAL A 37 3.52 -16.10 2.99
CA VAL A 37 2.75 -16.35 4.21
C VAL A 37 2.07 -17.71 4.07
N ARG A 38 2.03 -18.51 5.15
CA ARG A 38 1.32 -19.78 5.22
C ARG A 38 0.29 -19.70 6.33
N ALA A 39 -0.89 -20.28 6.11
CA ALA A 39 -1.86 -20.50 7.17
C ALA A 39 -1.29 -21.48 8.22
N ALA A 40 -1.88 -21.51 9.41
CA ALA A 40 -1.40 -22.36 10.51
C ALA A 40 -1.40 -23.86 10.16
N ASP A 41 -2.25 -24.27 9.21
CA ASP A 41 -2.34 -25.62 8.65
C ASP A 41 -1.36 -25.88 7.49
N GLY A 42 -0.49 -24.91 7.16
CA GLY A 42 0.44 -24.98 6.03
C GLY A 42 -0.18 -24.60 4.67
N GLY A 43 -1.48 -24.29 4.63
CA GLY A 43 -2.18 -23.85 3.42
C GLY A 43 -1.73 -22.48 2.91
N GLN A 44 -2.14 -22.15 1.68
CA GLN A 44 -2.02 -20.78 1.18
C GLN A 44 -3.03 -19.88 1.91
N PRO A 45 -2.61 -18.73 2.46
CA PRO A 45 -3.54 -17.77 3.06
C PRO A 45 -4.42 -17.18 1.96
N GLN A 46 -5.69 -17.00 2.27
CA GLN A 46 -6.61 -16.27 1.41
C GLN A 46 -6.32 -14.76 1.48
N PRO A 47 -6.55 -14.01 0.39
CA PRO A 47 -7.07 -14.47 -0.90
C PRO A 47 -6.00 -15.12 -1.82
N VAL A 48 -6.41 -16.15 -2.58
CA VAL A 48 -5.56 -16.83 -3.57
C VAL A 48 -5.78 -16.33 -5.00
N GLY A 49 -4.90 -16.70 -5.93
CA GLY A 49 -5.05 -16.39 -7.36
C GLY A 49 -4.65 -14.96 -7.72
N LYS A 50 -5.54 -14.19 -8.36
CA LYS A 50 -5.25 -12.83 -8.85
C LYS A 50 -5.18 -11.76 -7.76
N HIS A 51 -5.64 -12.08 -6.55
CA HIS A 51 -5.77 -11.14 -5.43
C HIS A 51 -4.73 -11.37 -4.35
N THR A 52 -3.65 -12.10 -4.62
CA THR A 52 -2.67 -12.47 -3.58
C THR A 52 -2.08 -11.28 -2.84
N TYR A 53 -2.01 -10.10 -3.47
CA TYR A 53 -1.54 -8.84 -2.89
C TYR A 53 -2.65 -7.97 -2.30
N ALA A 54 -3.86 -8.51 -2.11
CA ALA A 54 -4.99 -7.69 -1.73
C ALA A 54 -4.83 -7.11 -0.33
N VAL A 55 -5.09 -5.80 -0.23
CA VAL A 55 -5.10 -5.05 1.02
C VAL A 55 -6.54 -4.71 1.39
N PHE A 56 -6.93 -4.96 2.64
CA PHE A 56 -8.31 -4.70 3.08
C PHE A 56 -8.59 -3.20 3.26
N ARG A 57 -7.60 -2.45 3.76
CA ARG A 57 -7.74 -1.03 4.06
C ARG A 57 -6.40 -0.31 4.08
N ALA A 58 -6.44 0.99 3.79
CA ALA A 58 -5.37 1.93 4.05
C ALA A 58 -5.93 3.12 4.85
N ALA A 59 -5.17 3.61 5.84
CA ALA A 59 -5.53 4.78 6.62
C ALA A 59 -4.38 5.77 6.60
N LYS A 60 -4.68 7.03 6.26
CA LYS A 60 -3.69 8.12 6.33
C LYS A 60 -3.57 8.59 7.76
N ILE A 61 -2.37 8.53 8.32
CA ILE A 61 -2.04 9.19 9.59
C ILE A 61 -1.50 10.59 9.25
N PRO A 62 -2.12 11.68 9.72
CA PRO A 62 -1.63 13.03 9.42
C PRO A 62 -0.27 13.27 10.12
N PRO A 63 0.63 14.09 9.54
CA PRO A 63 1.92 14.40 10.14
C PRO A 63 1.84 14.93 11.59
N GLU A 64 0.75 15.61 11.92
CA GLU A 64 0.47 16.21 13.24
C GLU A 64 -0.09 15.20 14.26
N HIS A 65 -0.30 13.94 13.86
CA HIS A 65 -0.88 12.94 14.76
C HIS A 65 0.00 12.75 16.02
N PRO A 66 -0.56 12.78 17.25
CA PRO A 66 0.23 12.72 18.48
C PRO A 66 1.17 11.52 18.58
N ALA A 67 0.79 10.37 18.01
CA ALA A 67 1.64 9.17 17.98
C ALA A 67 2.95 9.35 17.18
N LEU A 68 3.05 10.39 16.35
CA LEU A 68 4.23 10.74 15.55
C LEU A 68 5.08 11.85 16.21
N ALA A 69 4.64 12.43 17.34
CA ALA A 69 5.37 13.51 18.00
C ALA A 69 6.80 13.08 18.38
N GLY A 70 7.79 13.91 18.03
CA GLY A 70 9.21 13.64 18.26
C GLY A 70 9.81 12.51 17.41
N ARG A 71 9.05 11.92 16.47
CA ARG A 71 9.56 10.90 15.54
C ARG A 71 10.07 11.56 14.26
N LYS A 72 11.25 11.18 13.81
CA LYS A 72 11.77 11.55 12.49
C LYS A 72 11.31 10.52 11.46
N LEU A 73 10.35 10.90 10.62
CA LEU A 73 9.86 10.06 9.53
C LEU A 73 10.76 10.26 8.30
N ARG A 74 11.32 9.16 7.80
CA ARG A 74 12.08 9.14 6.54
C ARG A 74 11.32 8.28 5.55
N PRO A 75 11.01 8.78 4.34
CA PRO A 75 10.51 7.93 3.27
C PRO A 75 11.46 6.77 3.01
N ILE A 76 10.89 5.62 2.63
CA ILE A 76 11.69 4.51 2.11
C ILE A 76 11.99 4.83 0.64
N GLU A 77 13.27 4.93 0.30
CA GLU A 77 13.76 5.22 -1.05
C GLU A 77 14.88 4.24 -1.44
N PRO A 78 14.74 3.50 -2.55
CA PRO A 78 13.57 3.44 -3.42
C PRO A 78 12.37 2.75 -2.72
N GLN A 79 11.16 3.03 -3.19
CA GLN A 79 10.00 2.23 -2.78
C GLN A 79 10.24 0.75 -3.14
N PRO A 80 9.70 -0.21 -2.36
CA PRO A 80 9.74 -1.61 -2.73
C PRO A 80 9.20 -1.81 -4.15
N GLN A 81 9.83 -2.70 -4.91
CA GLN A 81 9.38 -3.00 -6.26
C GLN A 81 7.97 -3.60 -6.21
N ALA A 82 7.07 -3.05 -7.03
CA ALA A 82 5.74 -3.61 -7.19
C ALA A 82 5.86 -5.01 -7.79
N VAL A 83 5.15 -6.00 -7.22
CA VAL A 83 5.19 -7.34 -7.81
C VAL A 83 4.39 -7.33 -9.10
N GLY A 84 5.07 -7.63 -10.20
CA GLY A 84 4.59 -7.45 -11.59
C GLY A 84 5.61 -6.76 -12.48
N GLU A 85 6.52 -5.93 -11.95
CA GLU A 85 7.66 -5.41 -12.72
C GLU A 85 8.80 -6.43 -12.86
N ALA A 86 8.97 -7.32 -11.87
CA ALA A 86 10.01 -8.34 -11.89
C ALA A 86 9.74 -9.47 -12.89
N ASP A 87 8.47 -9.69 -13.26
CA ASP A 87 8.03 -10.73 -14.21
C ASP A 87 7.86 -10.19 -15.65
N ALA A 88 8.14 -8.91 -15.88
CA ALA A 88 8.01 -8.23 -17.18
C ALA A 88 9.31 -8.25 -18.02
N LYS A 89 10.22 -9.19 -17.76
CA LYS A 89 11.47 -9.35 -18.54
C LYS A 89 11.60 -10.75 -19.14
#